data_AF-A0A060BRE1-F1
#
_entry.id   AF-A0A060BRE1-F1
#
_cell.length_a   1.000
_cell.length_b   1.000
_cell.length_c   1.000
_cell.angle_alpha   90.00
_cell.angle_beta   90.00
_cell.angle_gamma   90.00
#
_symmetry.space_group_name_H-M   'P 1'
#
loop_
_entity.id
_entity.type
_entity.pdbx_description
1 polymer ?
#
loop_
_entity_poly.entity_id
_entity_poly.type
_entity_poly.pdbx_seq_one_letter_code
_entity_poly.pdbx_strand_id
1 'polypeptide(L)'
;APLCRERGDRARAERYEKMAALLAARADRTWDGGWYLRGYDDAGSPFGGRGGRECEIDSIAQSFAVFAPGPDEGRNRAAVEAALGRLLDPVHRTAALLAPPFTGATDPGYIRSYPAGVRENGGQYTHAAVWLAMACFRCGLPERG
;
A
#
# COMPACT_ATOMS: atom_id res chain seq x y z
N ALA A 1 13.43 -5.56 -15.91
CA ALA A 1 12.66 -6.67 -16.52
C ALA A 1 13.54 -7.91 -16.71
N PRO A 2 13.88 -8.62 -15.60
CA PRO A 2 15.01 -9.55 -15.59
C PRO A 2 14.86 -10.74 -16.56
N LEU A 3 13.69 -11.39 -16.55
CA LEU A 3 13.43 -12.56 -17.39
C LEU A 3 13.50 -12.26 -18.90
N CYS A 4 13.12 -11.06 -19.32
CA CYS A 4 13.23 -10.66 -20.73
C CYS A 4 14.69 -10.43 -21.13
N ARG A 5 15.49 -9.82 -20.24
CA ARG A 5 16.93 -9.62 -20.44
C ARG A 5 17.66 -10.97 -20.54
N GLU A 6 17.35 -11.89 -19.63
CA GLU A 6 17.91 -13.26 -19.61
C GLU A 6 17.62 -14.03 -20.90
N ARG A 7 16.40 -13.89 -21.44
CA ARG A 7 15.99 -14.51 -22.71
C ARG A 7 16.48 -13.78 -23.96
N GLY A 8 17.24 -12.70 -23.83
CA GLY A 8 17.72 -11.88 -24.95
C GLY A 8 16.64 -11.01 -25.61
N ASP A 9 15.41 -10.97 -25.09
CA ASP A 9 14.32 -10.12 -25.60
C ASP A 9 14.46 -8.68 -25.08
N ARG A 10 15.42 -7.96 -25.66
CA ARG A 10 15.80 -6.60 -25.25
C ARG A 10 14.66 -5.59 -25.44
N ALA A 11 13.97 -5.65 -26.57
CA ALA A 11 12.87 -4.72 -26.88
C ALA A 11 11.72 -4.83 -25.87
N ARG A 12 11.38 -6.05 -25.43
CA ARG A 12 10.37 -6.26 -24.39
C ARG A 12 10.85 -5.79 -23.02
N ALA A 13 12.11 -6.05 -22.69
CA ALA A 13 12.69 -5.62 -21.43
C ALA A 13 12.64 -4.09 -21.27
N GLU A 14 13.07 -3.36 -22.31
CA GLU A 14 13.08 -1.89 -22.33
C GLU A 14 11.67 -1.31 -22.22
N ARG A 15 10.70 -1.89 -22.91
CA ARG A 15 9.29 -1.47 -22.80
C ARG A 15 8.77 -1.60 -21.37
N TYR A 16 9.04 -2.72 -20.71
CA TYR A 16 8.57 -2.95 -19.33
C TYR A 16 9.28 -2.05 -18.33
N GLU A 17 10.59 -1.83 -18.49
CA GLU A 17 11.35 -0.91 -17.63
C GLU A 17 10.85 0.53 -17.76
N LYS A 18 10.61 1.00 -18.99
CA LYS A 18 10.03 2.33 -19.24
C LYS A 18 8.63 2.48 -18.64
N MET A 19 7.80 1.45 -18.77
CA MET A 19 6.46 1.45 -18.18
C MET A 19 6.52 1.46 -16.65
N ALA A 20 7.37 0.63 -16.05
CA ALA A 20 7.51 0.56 -14.60
C ALA A 20 8.00 1.89 -14.01
N ALA A 21 8.97 2.54 -14.66
CA ALA A 21 9.44 3.86 -14.26
C ALA A 21 8.34 4.93 -14.36
N LEU A 22 7.54 4.91 -15.44
CA LEU A 22 6.41 5.82 -15.61
C LEU A 22 5.34 5.63 -14.52
N LEU A 23 4.99 4.39 -14.21
CA LEU A 23 3.99 4.06 -13.19
C LEU A 23 4.49 4.42 -11.79
N ALA A 24 5.74 4.12 -11.46
CA ALA A 24 6.36 4.49 -10.18
C ALA A 24 6.36 6.02 -10.00
N ALA A 25 6.76 6.79 -11.01
CA ALA A 25 6.76 8.25 -10.96
C ALA A 25 5.35 8.85 -10.83
N ARG A 26 4.30 8.14 -11.26
CA ARG A 26 2.90 8.56 -11.05
C ARG A 26 2.41 8.21 -9.64
N ALA A 27 2.75 7.01 -9.16
CA ALA A 27 2.43 6.58 -7.80
C ALA A 27 3.11 7.49 -6.76
N ASP A 28 4.35 7.94 -7.00
CA ASP A 28 5.03 8.86 -6.07
C ASP A 28 4.29 10.20 -5.87
N ARG A 29 3.49 10.63 -6.86
CA ARG A 29 2.66 11.83 -6.74
C ARG A 29 1.45 11.65 -5.83
N THR A 30 1.17 10.44 -5.37
CA THR A 30 0.11 10.16 -4.39
C THR A 30 0.61 10.21 -2.96
N TRP A 31 1.85 10.64 -2.73
CA TRP A 31 2.34 10.96 -1.39
C TRP A 31 1.57 12.14 -0.79
N ASP A 32 0.93 11.92 0.35
CA ASP A 32 0.10 12.93 1.02
C ASP A 32 0.83 13.76 2.07
N GLY A 33 2.15 13.54 2.23
CA GLY A 33 2.97 14.12 3.28
C GLY A 33 3.33 13.14 4.42
N GLY A 34 2.62 12.01 4.53
CA GLY A 34 2.92 10.96 5.52
C GLY A 34 2.90 9.53 4.98
N TRP A 35 2.05 9.22 4.01
CA TRP A 35 2.01 7.93 3.32
C TRP A 35 1.39 8.08 1.92
N TYR A 36 1.29 6.98 1.18
CA TYR A 36 0.70 6.97 -0.16
C TYR A 36 -0.81 6.74 -0.09
N LEU A 37 -1.57 7.53 -0.85
CA LEU A 37 -3.01 7.34 -0.99
C LEU A 37 -3.34 5.95 -1.55
N ARG A 38 -4.48 5.40 -1.12
CA ARG A 38 -5.02 4.11 -1.61
C ARG A 38 -5.45 4.19 -3.06
N GLY A 39 -6.07 5.30 -3.45
CA GLY A 39 -6.69 5.46 -4.75
C GLY A 39 -7.68 6.62 -4.76
N TYR A 40 -8.49 6.71 -5.81
CA TYR A 40 -9.46 7.78 -6.02
C TYR A 40 -10.80 7.18 -6.45
N ASP A 41 -11.91 7.85 -6.09
CA ASP A 41 -13.23 7.53 -6.63
C ASP A 41 -13.43 8.10 -8.06
N ASP A 42 -14.60 7.85 -8.65
CA ASP A 42 -14.95 8.32 -9.99
C ASP A 42 -15.01 9.86 -10.11
N ALA A 43 -15.19 10.57 -8.99
CA ALA A 43 -15.14 12.03 -8.93
C ALA A 43 -13.71 12.57 -8.73
N GLY A 44 -12.73 11.69 -8.56
CA GLY A 44 -11.33 12.05 -8.30
C GLY A 44 -11.04 12.36 -6.84
N SER A 45 -11.92 12.03 -5.90
CA SER A 45 -11.70 12.22 -4.46
C SER A 45 -10.80 11.10 -3.93
N PRO A 46 -9.77 11.42 -3.11
CA PRO A 46 -8.83 10.42 -2.63
C PRO A 46 -9.35 9.57 -1.46
N PHE A 47 -8.88 8.32 -1.38
CA PHE A 47 -8.94 7.46 -0.20
C PHE A 47 -7.53 7.18 0.34
N GLY A 48 -7.42 6.82 1.62
CA GLY A 48 -6.11 6.47 2.19
C GLY A 48 -5.23 7.68 2.47
N GLY A 49 -5.82 8.85 2.75
CA GLY A 49 -5.10 10.07 3.08
C GLY A 49 -5.30 10.50 4.53
N ARG A 50 -4.31 11.22 5.06
CA ARG A 50 -4.30 11.85 6.38
C ARG A 50 -5.60 12.59 6.70
N GLY A 51 -6.13 12.33 7.89
CA GLY A 51 -7.39 12.95 8.34
C GLY A 51 -8.64 12.38 7.67
N GLY A 52 -8.52 11.33 6.86
CA GLY A 52 -9.65 10.58 6.34
C GLY A 52 -10.51 10.01 7.48
N ARG A 53 -11.82 10.25 7.43
CA ARG A 53 -12.77 9.74 8.43
C ARG A 53 -12.91 8.22 8.39
N GLU A 54 -12.71 7.64 7.22
CA GLU A 54 -12.72 6.22 6.92
C GLU A 54 -11.54 5.93 5.99
N CYS A 55 -10.92 4.77 6.12
CA CYS A 55 -9.74 4.36 5.36
C CYS A 55 -8.71 5.50 5.29
N GLU A 56 -8.27 5.99 6.45
CA GLU A 56 -7.17 6.97 6.53
C GLU A 56 -5.88 6.37 5.95
N ILE A 57 -5.62 5.09 6.19
CA ILE A 57 -4.45 4.37 5.68
C ILE A 57 -4.83 2.97 5.21
N ASP A 58 -4.12 2.49 4.19
CA ASP A 58 -4.23 1.14 3.64
C ASP A 58 -2.85 0.47 3.60
N SER A 59 -2.79 -0.81 3.98
CA SER A 59 -1.57 -1.62 4.05
C SER A 59 -0.98 -1.93 2.67
N ILE A 60 -1.83 -2.15 1.66
CA ILE A 60 -1.37 -2.58 0.33
C ILE A 60 -0.55 -1.47 -0.33
N ALA A 61 -1.08 -0.25 -0.38
CA ALA A 61 -0.39 0.88 -0.99
C ALA A 61 1.00 1.12 -0.34
N GLN A 62 1.06 1.04 1.00
CA GLN A 62 2.31 1.26 1.73
C GLN A 62 3.33 0.14 1.49
N SER A 63 2.86 -1.11 1.45
CA SER A 63 3.74 -2.27 1.22
C SER A 63 4.30 -2.27 -0.20
N PHE A 64 3.47 -1.99 -1.20
CA PHE A 64 3.87 -2.05 -2.61
C PHE A 64 4.73 -0.87 -3.06
N ALA A 65 4.66 0.27 -2.36
CA ALA A 65 5.57 1.39 -2.62
C ALA A 65 7.04 0.97 -2.51
N VAL A 66 7.35 0.03 -1.61
CA VAL A 66 8.70 -0.51 -1.40
C VAL A 66 9.17 -1.44 -2.53
N PHE A 67 8.23 -2.02 -3.28
CA PHE A 67 8.55 -2.94 -4.39
C PHE A 67 8.65 -2.22 -5.74
N ALA A 68 8.23 -0.96 -5.81
CA ALA A 68 8.34 -0.16 -7.03
C ALA A 68 9.82 0.16 -7.38
N PRO A 69 10.17 0.32 -8.67
CA PRO A 69 11.51 0.76 -9.06
C PRO A 69 11.73 2.23 -8.73
N GLY A 70 12.98 2.58 -8.38
CA GLY A 70 13.36 3.95 -8.00
C GLY A 70 12.61 4.50 -6.78
N PRO A 71 12.43 3.73 -5.69
CA PRO A 71 11.70 4.20 -4.53
C PRO A 71 12.44 5.34 -3.82
N ASP A 72 11.70 6.32 -3.30
CA ASP A 72 12.23 7.21 -2.26
C ASP A 72 12.29 6.42 -0.95
N GLU A 73 13.51 6.03 -0.55
CA GLU A 73 13.73 5.18 0.63
C GLU A 73 13.19 5.81 1.92
N GLY A 74 13.26 7.14 2.04
CA GLY A 74 12.77 7.87 3.20
C GLY A 74 11.25 7.83 3.30
N ARG A 75 10.56 8.16 2.20
CA ARG A 75 9.09 8.08 2.13
C ARG A 75 8.58 6.67 2.32
N ASN A 76 9.24 5.69 1.72
CA ASN A 76 8.85 4.29 1.82
C ASN A 76 8.97 3.76 3.24
N ARG A 77 10.07 4.07 3.92
CA ARG A 77 10.22 3.73 5.33
C ARG A 77 9.13 4.40 6.17
N ALA A 78 8.88 5.68 5.96
CA ALA A 78 7.83 6.42 6.66
C ALA A 78 6.43 5.82 6.42
N ALA A 79 6.11 5.41 5.19
CA ALA A 79 4.85 4.74 4.84
C ALA A 79 4.68 3.39 5.57
N VAL A 80 5.73 2.56 5.58
CA VAL A 80 5.73 1.27 6.29
C VAL A 80 5.58 1.47 7.79
N GLU A 81 6.34 2.40 8.38
CA GLU A 81 6.22 2.73 9.81
C GLU A 81 4.82 3.26 10.16
N ALA A 82 4.22 4.09 9.29
CA ALA A 82 2.86 4.58 9.46
C ALA A 82 1.81 3.45 9.40
N ALA A 83 1.97 2.51 8.47
CA ALA A 83 1.12 1.32 8.36
C ALA A 83 1.25 0.44 9.61
N LEU A 84 2.47 0.14 10.05
CA LEU A 84 2.71 -0.62 11.28
C LEU A 84 2.08 0.05 12.50
N GLY A 85 2.23 1.38 12.64
CA GLY A 85 1.71 2.11 13.79
C GLY A 85 0.19 2.19 13.87
N ARG A 86 -0.52 2.06 12.73
CA ARG A 86 -1.99 2.20 12.66
C ARG A 86 -2.72 0.88 12.48
N LEU A 87 -2.08 -0.10 11.85
CA LEU A 87 -2.74 -1.31 11.39
C LEU A 87 -2.32 -2.55 12.19
N LEU A 88 -1.19 -2.50 12.90
CA LEU A 88 -0.77 -3.60 13.76
C LEU A 88 -1.33 -3.42 15.18
N ASP A 89 -2.03 -4.45 15.64
CA ASP A 89 -2.40 -4.62 17.04
C ASP A 89 -1.43 -5.62 17.70
N PRO A 90 -0.52 -5.15 18.56
CA PRO A 90 0.46 -6.02 19.21
C PRO A 90 -0.16 -6.90 20.31
N VAL A 91 -1.29 -6.49 20.89
CA VAL A 91 -1.96 -7.23 21.97
C VAL A 91 -2.67 -8.44 21.38
N HIS A 92 -3.44 -8.24 20.32
CA HIS A 92 -4.20 -9.30 19.66
C HIS A 92 -3.43 -9.98 18.53
N ARG A 93 -2.24 -9.48 18.20
CA ARG A 93 -1.35 -9.99 17.14
C ARG A 93 -2.02 -10.03 15.76
N THR A 94 -2.75 -8.96 15.43
CA THR A 94 -3.44 -8.80 14.15
C THR A 94 -2.89 -7.60 13.38
N ALA A 95 -2.86 -7.71 12.06
CA ALA A 95 -2.60 -6.65 11.09
C ALA A 95 -3.85 -6.41 10.22
N ALA A 96 -4.50 -5.27 10.43
CA ALA A 96 -5.64 -4.84 9.65
C ALA A 96 -5.25 -4.46 8.21
N LEU A 97 -6.17 -4.63 7.26
CA LEU A 97 -5.95 -4.17 5.88
C LEU A 97 -5.90 -2.64 5.78
N LEU A 98 -6.82 -1.97 6.47
CA LEU A 98 -7.00 -0.52 6.44
C LEU A 98 -7.61 -0.04 7.77
N ALA A 99 -7.47 1.25 8.06
CA ALA A 99 -8.09 1.86 9.24
C ALA A 99 -8.32 3.37 9.04
N PRO A 100 -9.37 3.96 9.65
CA PRO A 100 -10.53 3.27 10.23
C PRO A 100 -11.33 2.46 9.17
N PRO A 101 -12.12 1.45 9.56
CA PRO A 101 -12.99 0.76 8.60
C PRO A 101 -14.06 1.70 8.03
N PHE A 102 -14.61 1.34 6.88
CA PHE A 102 -15.76 1.99 6.30
C PHE A 102 -17.03 1.69 7.09
N THR A 103 -17.80 2.73 7.36
CA THR A 103 -19.07 2.74 8.12
C THR A 103 -20.22 3.37 7.34
N GLY A 104 -19.95 3.89 6.12
CA GLY A 104 -20.96 4.43 5.21
C GLY A 104 -20.85 5.94 4.97
N ALA A 105 -19.81 6.61 5.48
CA ALA A 105 -19.60 8.03 5.22
C ALA A 105 -19.04 8.30 3.80
N THR A 106 -18.53 7.26 3.15
CA THR A 106 -18.01 7.27 1.78
C THR A 106 -18.52 6.05 1.00
N ASP A 107 -18.40 6.07 -0.33
CA ASP A 107 -18.71 4.92 -1.18
C ASP A 107 -17.44 4.27 -1.76
N PRO A 108 -16.83 3.31 -1.05
CA PRO A 108 -15.61 2.64 -1.49
C PRO A 108 -15.88 1.44 -2.43
N GLY A 109 -17.12 1.30 -2.92
CA GLY A 109 -17.57 0.12 -3.66
C GLY A 109 -17.84 -1.08 -2.74
N TYR A 110 -17.72 -2.30 -3.27
CA TYR A 110 -18.22 -3.54 -2.62
C TYR A 110 -17.70 -3.80 -1.21
N ILE A 111 -16.52 -3.29 -0.85
CA ILE A 111 -15.92 -3.42 0.48
C ILE A 111 -16.84 -2.93 1.61
N ARG A 112 -17.74 -1.97 1.33
CA ARG A 112 -18.75 -1.47 2.29
C ARG A 112 -19.80 -2.51 2.68
N SER A 113 -19.93 -3.60 1.92
CA SER A 113 -20.88 -4.67 2.22
C SER A 113 -20.44 -5.53 3.40
N TYR A 114 -19.15 -5.45 3.77
CA TYR A 114 -18.64 -6.10 4.96
C TYR A 114 -18.81 -5.23 6.21
N PRO A 115 -19.17 -5.83 7.36
CA PRO A 115 -19.15 -5.12 8.64
C PRO A 115 -17.78 -4.49 8.92
N ALA A 116 -17.77 -3.39 9.67
CA ALA A 116 -16.55 -2.74 10.10
C ALA A 116 -15.64 -3.71 10.88
N GLY A 117 -14.37 -3.79 10.51
CA GLY A 117 -13.38 -4.69 11.10
C GLY A 117 -13.43 -6.13 10.56
N VAL A 118 -14.21 -6.39 9.51
CA VAL A 118 -14.38 -7.74 8.95
C VAL A 118 -13.83 -7.83 7.52
N ARG A 119 -13.05 -8.88 7.26
CA ARG A 119 -12.42 -9.18 5.96
C ARG A 119 -11.67 -7.96 5.41
N GLU A 120 -11.95 -7.54 4.17
CA GLU A 120 -11.31 -6.39 3.54
C GLU A 120 -11.62 -5.06 4.26
N ASN A 121 -12.77 -4.95 4.96
CA ASN A 121 -13.17 -3.71 5.62
C ASN A 121 -12.48 -3.53 6.99
N GLY A 122 -11.15 -3.43 6.97
CA GLY A 122 -10.32 -3.20 8.16
C GLY A 122 -10.14 -4.41 9.08
N GLY A 123 -10.46 -5.62 8.60
CA GLY A 123 -10.18 -6.85 9.34
C GLY A 123 -8.75 -7.35 9.18
N GLN A 124 -8.40 -8.37 9.96
CA GLN A 124 -7.16 -9.15 9.81
C GLN A 124 -7.06 -9.69 8.38
N TYR A 125 -6.00 -9.32 7.66
CA TYR A 125 -5.84 -9.69 6.25
C TYR A 125 -4.46 -10.28 5.97
N THR A 126 -4.34 -11.60 6.08
CA THR A 126 -3.05 -12.32 6.08
C THR A 126 -2.20 -12.06 4.84
N HIS A 127 -2.78 -11.95 3.65
CA HIS A 127 -2.00 -11.61 2.45
C HIS A 127 -1.35 -10.23 2.55
N ALA A 128 -2.08 -9.22 3.05
CA ALA A 128 -1.53 -7.88 3.24
C ALA A 128 -0.50 -7.84 4.37
N ALA A 129 -0.70 -8.62 5.43
CA ALA A 129 0.28 -8.77 6.49
C ALA A 129 1.62 -9.33 5.95
N VAL A 130 1.59 -10.30 5.05
CA VAL A 130 2.80 -10.85 4.40
C VAL A 130 3.50 -9.79 3.55
N TRP A 131 2.76 -9.00 2.77
CA TRP A 131 3.37 -7.92 1.99
C TRP A 131 3.99 -6.84 2.88
N LEU A 132 3.33 -6.50 4.00
CA LEU A 132 3.86 -5.55 4.97
C LEU A 132 5.14 -6.08 5.62
N ALA A 133 5.18 -7.36 5.99
CA ALA A 133 6.39 -8.01 6.50
C ALA A 133 7.55 -7.97 5.48
N MET A 134 7.26 -8.31 4.21
CA MET A 134 8.24 -8.20 3.12
C MET A 134 8.76 -6.76 2.95
N ALA A 135 7.88 -5.76 3.11
CA ALA A 135 8.25 -4.35 3.07
C ALA A 135 9.15 -3.96 4.25
N CYS A 136 8.87 -4.47 5.46
CA CYS A 136 9.76 -4.30 6.63
C CYS A 136 11.18 -4.79 6.34
N PHE A 137 11.33 -6.00 5.79
CA PHE A 137 12.66 -6.52 5.42
C PHE A 137 13.36 -5.64 4.38
N ARG A 138 12.63 -5.13 3.38
CA ARG A 138 13.18 -4.23 2.36
C ARG A 138 13.58 -2.86 2.92
N CYS A 139 12.91 -2.37 3.96
CA CYS A 139 13.21 -1.10 4.62
C CYS A 139 14.24 -1.19 5.76
N GLY A 140 14.85 -2.37 5.97
CA GLY A 140 15.80 -2.57 7.08
C GLY A 140 15.13 -2.56 8.45
N LEU A 141 13.92 -3.10 8.56
CA LEU A 141 13.13 -3.25 9.78
C LEU A 141 12.87 -4.74 10.12
N PRO A 142 13.90 -5.60 10.22
CA PRO A 142 13.71 -7.05 10.32
C PRO A 142 12.93 -7.50 11.56
N GLU A 143 13.07 -6.82 12.70
CA GLU A 143 12.33 -7.14 13.94
C GLU A 143 10.82 -6.84 13.85
N ARG A 144 10.41 -6.13 12.80
CA ARG A 144 9.01 -5.74 12.55
C ARG A 144 8.41 -6.52 11.37
N GLY A 145 9.18 -7.39 10.71
CA GLY A 145 8.75 -8.25 9.61
C GLY A 145 8.47 -9.66 10.10
#